data_AF-A0A7S3AZ11-F1
#
_entry.id   AF-A0A7S3AZ11-F1
#
_cell.length_a   1.000
_cell.length_b   1.000
_cell.length_c   1.000
_cell.angle_alpha   90.00
_cell.angle_beta   90.00
_cell.angle_gamma   90.00
#
_symmetry.space_group_name_H-M   'P 1'
#
loop_
_entity.id
_entity.type
_entity.pdbx_description
1 polymer ?
#
loop_
_entity_poly.entity_id
_entity_poly.type
_entity_poly.pdbx_seq_one_letter_code
_entity_poly.pdbx_strand_id
1 'polypeptide(L)'
;SASGECLEDVYVADFCNLNQYMFNLCIKAIMICLTYINFLPIPWRVAIGVDAWGDALTDRGRHEPPGLDFYGRETEALWFHIPRHRRALIALLLNLAWVSHMVAVGFCLGYWSYVASQTWPGALAINLPGIGSFVAIVSAGVLQSGDESKLIAAQPKRFPPAMSKILLDAFVAWKSGKSGKPLRQTVRDAFAELQVRRGSHKNLALVEINMDAVSHSAA
;
A
#
# COMPACT_ATOMS: atom_id res chain seq x y z
N SER A 1 46.46 4.90 -20.29
CA SER A 1 46.64 5.16 -18.84
C SER A 1 46.24 6.60 -18.61
N ALA A 2 44.98 6.84 -18.23
CA ALA A 2 44.50 8.19 -17.92
C ALA A 2 44.66 8.36 -16.41
N SER A 3 45.72 9.05 -16.00
CA SER A 3 45.97 9.48 -14.64
C SER A 3 44.92 10.54 -14.28
N GLY A 4 43.79 10.09 -13.75
CA GLY A 4 42.82 10.96 -13.08
C GLY A 4 43.42 11.37 -11.74
N GLU A 5 44.12 12.49 -11.72
CA GLU A 5 44.55 13.16 -10.50
C GLU A 5 43.31 13.44 -9.65
N CYS A 6 43.18 12.70 -8.55
CA CYS A 6 42.31 13.12 -7.46
C CYS A 6 42.98 14.35 -6.86
N LEU A 7 42.35 15.52 -6.99
CA LEU A 7 42.79 16.76 -6.38
C LEU A 7 43.10 16.51 -4.89
N GLU A 8 44.39 16.48 -4.58
CA GLU A 8 44.90 16.47 -3.22
C GLU A 8 44.75 17.88 -2.65
N ASP A 9 43.65 18.09 -1.92
CA ASP A 9 43.57 19.05 -0.84
C ASP A 9 42.60 18.47 0.20
N VAL A 10 42.97 18.54 1.47
CA VAL A 10 42.37 17.92 2.67
C VAL A 10 40.84 18.09 2.78
N TYR A 11 40.09 17.37 1.95
CA TYR A 11 38.63 17.25 1.95
C TYR A 11 38.28 15.81 1.61
N VAL A 12 37.54 15.16 2.50
CA VAL A 12 36.97 13.82 2.30
C VAL A 12 36.22 13.83 0.95
N ALA A 13 36.72 13.12 -0.06
CA ALA A 13 36.21 13.23 -1.42
C ALA A 13 34.71 12.91 -1.47
N ASP A 14 33.87 13.92 -1.70
CA ASP A 14 32.42 13.77 -1.72
C ASP A 14 31.91 12.98 -2.95
N PHE A 15 32.73 12.90 -4.01
CA PHE A 15 32.53 12.11 -5.23
C PHE A 15 33.85 11.98 -6.01
N CYS A 16 34.11 10.82 -6.64
CA CYS A 16 35.31 10.59 -7.46
C CYS A 16 35.13 10.97 -8.94
N ASN A 17 33.89 11.12 -9.42
CA ASN A 17 33.58 11.63 -10.76
C ASN A 17 32.15 12.19 -10.87
N LEU A 18 31.87 12.93 -11.95
CA LEU A 18 30.55 13.52 -12.22
C LEU A 18 29.42 12.47 -12.26
N ASN A 19 29.71 11.26 -12.76
CA ASN A 19 28.72 10.20 -12.85
C ASN A 19 28.25 9.76 -11.47
N GLN A 20 29.16 9.66 -10.49
CA GLN A 20 28.84 9.34 -9.10
C GLN A 20 28.02 10.45 -8.43
N TYR A 21 28.35 11.71 -8.72
CA TYR A 21 27.55 12.85 -8.23
C TYR A 21 26.11 12.79 -8.76
N MET A 22 25.94 12.61 -10.08
CA MET A 22 24.63 12.50 -10.71
C MET A 22 23.85 11.28 -10.22
N PHE A 23 24.52 10.13 -10.07
CA PHE A 23 23.91 8.93 -9.52
C PHE A 23 23.43 9.13 -8.08
N ASN A 24 24.23 9.77 -7.23
CA ASN A 24 23.83 10.11 -5.85
C ASN A 24 22.61 11.03 -5.83
N LEU A 25 22.59 12.05 -6.70
CA LEU A 25 21.43 12.96 -6.83
C LEU A 25 20.16 12.20 -7.26
N CYS A 26 20.28 11.26 -8.20
CA CYS A 26 19.17 10.38 -8.60
C CYS A 26 18.66 9.53 -7.42
N ILE A 27 19.54 8.98 -6.59
CA ILE A 27 19.14 8.24 -5.38
C ILE A 27 18.35 9.16 -4.45
N LYS A 28 18.83 10.38 -4.17
CA LYS A 28 18.12 11.32 -3.29
C LYS A 28 16.74 11.67 -3.87
N ALA A 29 16.67 11.95 -5.17
CA ALA A 29 15.42 12.26 -5.85
C ALA A 29 14.41 11.10 -5.75
N ILE A 30 14.83 9.86 -6.00
CA ILE A 30 13.98 8.67 -5.86
C ILE A 30 13.51 8.52 -4.40
N MET A 31 14.39 8.71 -3.42
CA MET A 31 14.03 8.62 -2.01
C MET A 31 12.97 9.67 -1.62
N ILE A 32 13.07 10.89 -2.14
CA ILE A 32 12.06 11.95 -1.93
C ILE A 32 10.73 11.57 -2.60
N CYS A 33 10.76 11.09 -3.85
CA CYS A 33 9.55 10.64 -4.55
C CYS A 33 8.84 9.49 -3.80
N LEU A 34 9.59 8.49 -3.33
CA LEU A 34 9.06 7.39 -2.54
C LEU A 34 8.55 7.84 -1.17
N THR A 35 9.15 8.90 -0.60
CA THR A 35 8.67 9.52 0.63
C THR A 35 7.29 10.13 0.43
N TYR A 36 7.09 10.89 -0.64
CA TYR A 36 5.79 11.47 -0.96
C TYR A 36 4.71 10.38 -1.11
N ILE A 37 5.00 9.31 -1.85
CA ILE A 37 4.06 8.18 -2.04
C ILE A 37 3.75 7.49 -0.70
N ASN A 38 4.73 7.34 0.18
CA ASN A 38 4.52 6.76 1.52
C ASN A 38 3.82 7.72 2.49
N PHE A 39 3.88 9.03 2.24
CA PHE A 39 3.28 10.04 3.10
C PHE A 39 1.75 10.12 2.91
N LEU A 40 1.27 10.05 1.67
CA LEU A 40 -0.16 10.12 1.35
C LEU A 40 -1.05 9.16 2.17
N PRO A 41 -0.71 7.87 2.37
CA PRO A 41 -1.53 6.95 3.13
C PRO A 41 -1.35 7.03 4.66
N ILE A 42 -0.51 7.93 5.21
CA ILE A 42 -0.26 8.00 6.67
C ILE A 42 -1.56 8.18 7.47
N PRO A 43 -2.48 9.12 7.14
CA PRO A 43 -3.70 9.30 7.92
C PRO A 43 -4.52 8.00 8.00
N TRP A 44 -4.56 7.24 6.90
CA TRP A 44 -5.21 5.93 6.87
C TRP A 44 -4.47 4.89 7.72
N ARG A 45 -3.13 4.78 7.59
CA ARG A 45 -2.30 3.82 8.35
C ARG A 45 -2.40 4.03 9.86
N VAL A 46 -2.47 5.29 10.30
CA VAL A 46 -2.67 5.65 11.70
C VAL A 46 -4.10 5.32 12.13
N ALA A 47 -5.11 5.68 11.34
CA ALA A 47 -6.51 5.40 11.66
C ALA A 47 -6.79 3.89 11.82
N ILE A 48 -6.28 3.06 10.91
CA ILE A 48 -6.42 1.59 11.02
C ILE A 48 -5.62 1.01 12.18
N GLY A 49 -4.49 1.63 12.54
CA GLY A 49 -3.71 1.22 13.71
C GLY A 49 -4.49 1.51 15.00
N VAL A 50 -4.98 2.74 15.15
CA VAL A 50 -5.81 3.13 16.29
C VAL A 50 -7.08 2.29 16.37
N ASP A 51 -7.71 1.94 15.25
CA ASP A 51 -8.86 1.02 15.26
C ASP A 51 -8.47 -0.38 15.74
N ALA A 52 -7.38 -0.92 15.20
CA ALA A 52 -6.95 -2.28 15.50
C ALA A 52 -6.46 -2.44 16.95
N TRP A 53 -5.72 -1.47 17.49
CA TRP A 53 -5.23 -1.45 18.88
C TRP A 53 -6.06 -0.59 19.82
N GLY A 54 -7.20 -0.08 19.37
CA GLY A 54 -8.02 0.86 20.13
C GLY A 54 -8.39 0.36 21.53
N ASP A 55 -8.57 -0.94 21.71
CA ASP A 55 -8.90 -1.53 23.02
C ASP A 55 -7.74 -1.47 24.01
N ALA A 56 -6.49 -1.36 23.53
CA ALA A 56 -5.31 -1.18 24.37
C ALA A 56 -5.05 0.30 24.72
N LEU A 57 -5.64 1.24 23.97
CA LEU A 57 -5.39 2.69 24.09
C LEU A 57 -6.63 3.49 24.54
N THR A 58 -7.81 2.92 24.41
CA THR A 58 -9.10 3.52 24.73
C THR A 58 -10.04 2.44 25.26
N ASP A 59 -10.75 2.69 26.35
CA ASP A 59 -11.82 1.81 26.89
C ASP A 59 -13.02 1.62 25.94
N ARG A 60 -12.89 2.03 24.68
CA ARG A 60 -13.82 1.70 23.60
C ARG A 60 -13.48 0.30 23.12
N GLY A 61 -13.85 -0.71 23.90
CA GLY A 61 -13.86 -2.11 23.48
C GLY A 61 -14.72 -2.31 22.24
N ARG A 62 -14.16 -2.01 21.05
CA ARG A 62 -14.85 -2.17 19.77
C ARG A 62 -14.78 -3.64 19.42
N HIS A 63 -15.60 -4.40 20.11
CA HIS A 63 -15.81 -5.81 19.82
C HIS A 63 -16.80 -5.94 18.67
N GLU A 64 -16.45 -6.90 17.82
CA GLU A 64 -17.31 -7.74 17.00
C GLU A 64 -18.81 -7.38 16.98
N PRO A 65 -19.41 -7.21 15.79
CA PRO A 65 -19.10 -8.03 14.62
C PRO A 65 -18.19 -7.37 13.55
N PRO A 66 -17.52 -8.19 12.71
CA PRO A 66 -16.90 -7.73 11.47
C PRO A 66 -17.88 -6.94 10.59
N GLY A 67 -17.39 -5.94 9.87
CA GLY A 67 -18.20 -5.13 8.96
C GLY A 67 -18.65 -3.78 9.51
N LEU A 68 -18.16 -3.36 10.68
CA LEU A 68 -18.36 -2.02 11.22
C LEU A 68 -17.16 -1.09 10.92
N ASP A 69 -17.45 0.14 10.52
CA ASP A 69 -16.46 1.19 10.26
C ASP A 69 -15.88 1.82 11.54
N PHE A 70 -15.02 2.83 11.40
CA PHE A 70 -14.40 3.52 12.53
C PHE A 70 -15.39 4.23 13.48
N TYR A 71 -16.63 4.41 13.07
CA TYR A 71 -17.69 5.05 13.85
C TYR A 71 -18.74 4.04 14.34
N GLY A 72 -18.52 2.74 14.13
CA GLY A 72 -19.45 1.68 14.50
C GLY A 72 -20.65 1.55 13.55
N ARG A 73 -20.57 2.09 12.33
CA ARG A 73 -21.62 1.97 11.31
C ARG A 73 -21.31 0.79 10.40
N GLU A 74 -22.33 0.09 9.93
CA GLU A 74 -22.15 -0.96 8.94
C GLU A 74 -21.54 -0.42 7.64
N THR A 75 -20.59 -1.17 7.08
CA THR A 75 -19.87 -0.77 5.88
C THR A 75 -19.57 -1.95 4.98
N GLU A 76 -19.71 -1.75 3.67
CA GLU A 76 -19.37 -2.73 2.64
C GLU A 76 -17.87 -2.73 2.27
N ALA A 77 -17.04 -1.96 2.99
CA ALA A 77 -15.62 -1.97 2.76
C ALA A 77 -14.98 -3.28 3.28
N LEU A 78 -14.27 -3.98 2.38
CA LEU A 78 -13.66 -5.28 2.65
C LEU A 78 -12.75 -5.27 3.89
N TRP A 79 -11.99 -4.19 4.06
CA TRP A 79 -11.06 -4.01 5.16
C TRP A 79 -11.71 -4.29 6.53
N PHE A 80 -12.92 -3.77 6.77
CA PHE A 80 -13.59 -3.89 8.06
C PHE A 80 -14.18 -5.29 8.33
N HIS A 81 -14.21 -6.15 7.33
CA HIS A 81 -14.62 -7.54 7.45
C HIS A 81 -13.43 -8.48 7.72
N ILE A 82 -12.19 -8.00 7.57
CA ILE A 82 -11.00 -8.76 7.95
C ILE A 82 -10.96 -8.90 9.47
N PRO A 83 -10.62 -10.10 10.01
CA PRO A 83 -10.50 -10.31 11.45
C PRO A 83 -9.52 -9.32 12.09
N ARG A 84 -9.89 -8.78 13.27
CA ARG A 84 -9.15 -7.71 13.92
C ARG A 84 -7.66 -8.01 14.13
N HIS A 85 -7.31 -9.22 14.56
CA HIS A 85 -5.91 -9.62 14.76
C HIS A 85 -5.09 -9.53 13.47
N ARG A 86 -5.70 -9.84 12.32
CA ARG A 86 -5.06 -9.67 11.00
C ARG A 86 -4.94 -8.20 10.64
N ARG A 87 -5.97 -7.39 10.87
CA ARG A 87 -5.92 -5.93 10.66
C ARG A 87 -4.82 -5.28 11.50
N ALA A 88 -4.68 -5.69 12.75
CA ALA A 88 -3.61 -5.22 13.64
C ALA A 88 -2.23 -5.55 13.08
N LEU A 89 -2.01 -6.80 12.66
CA LEU A 89 -0.74 -7.20 12.06
C LEU A 89 -0.43 -6.42 10.77
N ILE A 90 -1.43 -6.26 9.89
CA ILE A 90 -1.27 -5.49 8.64
C ILE A 90 -0.97 -4.02 8.96
N ALA A 91 -1.73 -3.41 9.88
CA ALA A 91 -1.48 -2.03 10.32
C ALA A 91 -0.07 -1.88 10.91
N LEU A 92 0.45 -2.91 11.59
CA LEU A 92 1.76 -2.86 12.24
C LEU A 92 2.84 -2.79 11.18
N LEU A 93 2.76 -3.71 10.22
CA LEU A 93 3.67 -3.77 9.08
C LEU A 93 3.61 -2.48 8.24
N LEU A 94 2.42 -1.92 8.00
CA LEU A 94 2.27 -0.66 7.26
C LEU A 94 2.88 0.55 7.99
N ASN A 95 2.74 0.63 9.32
CA ASN A 95 3.34 1.69 10.13
C ASN A 95 4.85 1.50 10.27
N LEU A 96 5.33 0.26 10.50
CA LEU A 96 6.76 -0.07 10.53
C LEU A 96 7.43 0.24 9.19
N ALA A 97 6.76 -0.04 8.06
CA ALA A 97 7.26 0.31 6.75
C ALA A 97 7.47 1.82 6.61
N TRP A 98 6.48 2.61 7.01
CA TRP A 98 6.59 4.07 6.97
C TRP A 98 7.72 4.59 7.87
N VAL A 99 7.76 4.17 9.14
CA VAL A 99 8.79 4.62 10.09
C VAL A 99 10.17 4.25 9.59
N SER A 100 10.38 3.00 9.14
CA SER A 100 11.65 2.55 8.59
C SER A 100 12.04 3.34 7.33
N HIS A 101 11.08 3.66 6.46
CA HIS A 101 11.34 4.53 5.31
C HIS A 101 11.79 5.92 5.72
N MET A 102 11.14 6.55 6.72
CA MET A 102 11.54 7.87 7.21
C MET A 102 12.96 7.84 7.81
N VAL A 103 13.30 6.78 8.54
CA VAL A 103 14.66 6.59 9.09
C VAL A 103 15.67 6.46 7.95
N ALA A 104 15.38 5.66 6.92
CA ALA A 104 16.24 5.50 5.75
C ALA A 104 16.43 6.83 5.00
N VAL A 105 15.38 7.64 4.85
CA VAL A 105 15.45 8.98 4.24
C VAL A 105 16.28 9.92 5.09
N GLY A 106 16.08 9.91 6.42
CA GLY A 106 16.88 10.71 7.36
C GLY A 106 18.37 10.41 7.23
N PHE A 107 18.74 9.12 7.22
CA PHE A 107 20.13 8.72 6.98
C PHE A 107 20.60 9.04 5.56
N CYS A 108 19.73 8.92 4.55
CA CYS A 108 20.08 9.29 3.19
C CYS A 108 20.38 10.79 3.07
N LEU A 109 19.69 11.65 3.81
CA LEU A 109 19.98 13.09 3.84
C LEU A 109 21.20 13.42 4.71
N GLY A 110 21.41 12.69 5.82
CA GLY A 110 22.58 12.84 6.69
C GLY A 110 23.89 12.40 6.04
N TYR A 111 23.89 11.24 5.38
CA TYR A 111 24.99 10.75 4.54
C TYR A 111 24.80 11.31 3.12
N TRP A 112 25.00 12.62 3.00
CA TRP A 112 24.72 13.36 1.77
C TRP A 112 25.60 12.93 0.61
N SER A 113 26.92 12.84 0.83
CA SER A 113 27.89 12.55 -0.23
C SER A 113 27.85 11.09 -0.68
N TYR A 114 28.33 10.86 -1.91
CA TYR A 114 28.31 9.51 -2.50
C TYR A 114 29.12 8.55 -1.63
N VAL A 115 30.37 8.89 -1.32
CA VAL A 115 31.27 8.05 -0.52
C VAL A 115 30.68 7.77 0.86
N ALA A 116 30.11 8.78 1.54
CA ALA A 116 29.51 8.59 2.86
C ALA A 116 28.29 7.64 2.81
N SER A 117 27.48 7.68 1.74
CA SER A 117 26.33 6.79 1.57
C SER A 117 26.68 5.35 1.19
N GLN A 118 27.84 5.13 0.57
CA GLN A 118 28.28 3.82 0.06
C GLN A 118 29.30 3.11 0.97
N THR A 119 29.85 3.81 1.96
CA THR A 119 30.81 3.25 2.90
C THR A 119 30.18 3.00 4.27
N TRP A 120 30.84 2.18 5.08
CA TRP A 120 30.44 2.00 6.47
C TRP A 120 30.71 3.29 7.27
N PRO A 121 29.78 3.78 8.11
CA PRO A 121 28.51 3.17 8.50
C PRO A 121 27.28 3.57 7.65
N GLY A 122 27.41 4.55 6.75
CA GLY A 122 26.28 5.11 6.01
C GLY A 122 25.54 4.12 5.13
N ALA A 123 26.26 3.20 4.48
CA ALA A 123 25.65 2.14 3.68
C ALA A 123 24.70 1.25 4.50
N LEU A 124 25.08 0.89 5.74
CA LEU A 124 24.19 0.11 6.59
C LEU A 124 23.02 0.96 7.07
N ALA A 125 23.30 2.18 7.55
CA ALA A 125 22.29 3.07 8.10
C ALA A 125 21.18 3.41 7.10
N ILE A 126 21.50 3.51 5.81
CA ILE A 126 20.49 3.74 4.76
C ILE A 126 19.79 2.44 4.37
N ASN A 127 20.55 1.38 4.04
CA ASN A 127 19.99 0.20 3.40
C ASN A 127 19.21 -0.69 4.36
N LEU A 128 19.64 -0.84 5.62
CA LEU A 128 18.96 -1.70 6.59
C LEU A 128 17.49 -1.26 6.84
N PRO A 129 17.22 0.00 7.22
CA PRO A 129 15.84 0.47 7.36
C PRO A 129 15.11 0.55 6.00
N GLY A 130 15.81 0.84 4.90
CA GLY A 130 15.23 0.84 3.56
C GLY A 130 14.69 -0.54 3.15
N ILE A 131 15.50 -1.59 3.28
CA ILE A 131 15.10 -2.98 3.01
C ILE A 131 13.99 -3.40 3.97
N GLY A 132 14.12 -3.07 5.27
CA GLY A 132 13.09 -3.34 6.26
C GLY A 132 11.73 -2.74 5.88
N SER A 133 11.72 -1.52 5.35
CA SER A 133 10.52 -0.87 4.82
C SER A 133 9.88 -1.66 3.68
N PHE A 134 10.67 -2.07 2.68
CA PHE A 134 10.18 -2.86 1.56
C PHE A 134 9.61 -4.22 1.98
N VAL A 135 10.30 -4.92 2.87
CA VAL A 135 9.82 -6.22 3.39
C VAL A 135 8.50 -6.05 4.13
N ALA A 136 8.37 -5.01 4.97
CA ALA A 136 7.17 -4.76 5.73
C ALA A 136 5.97 -4.39 4.85
N ILE A 137 6.13 -3.49 3.87
CA ILE A 137 5.03 -3.09 2.97
C ILE A 137 4.57 -4.24 2.07
N VAL A 138 5.49 -5.06 1.56
CA VAL A 138 5.16 -6.25 0.75
C VAL A 138 4.42 -7.28 1.60
N SER A 139 4.91 -7.55 2.81
CA SER A 139 4.28 -8.51 3.73
C SER A 139 2.86 -8.07 4.10
N ALA A 140 2.64 -6.78 4.37
CA ALA A 140 1.32 -6.21 4.61
C ALA A 140 0.39 -6.43 3.41
N GLY A 141 0.88 -6.14 2.18
CA GLY A 141 0.12 -6.33 0.95
C GLY A 141 -0.28 -7.79 0.69
N VAL A 142 0.64 -8.73 0.93
CA VAL A 142 0.37 -10.18 0.78
C VAL A 142 -0.69 -10.64 1.79
N LEU A 143 -0.55 -10.25 3.06
CA LEU A 143 -1.51 -10.61 4.11
C LEU A 143 -2.90 -10.03 3.82
N GLN A 144 -2.97 -8.75 3.49
CA GLN A 144 -4.22 -8.09 3.14
C GLN A 144 -4.87 -8.76 1.92
N SER A 145 -4.13 -8.95 0.83
CA SER A 145 -4.65 -9.58 -0.39
C SER A 145 -5.14 -11.01 -0.14
N GLY A 146 -4.44 -11.76 0.72
CA GLY A 146 -4.81 -13.13 1.07
C GLY A 146 -6.14 -13.18 1.83
N ASP A 147 -6.30 -12.32 2.84
CA ASP A 147 -7.53 -12.31 3.65
C ASP A 147 -8.71 -11.69 2.90
N GLU A 148 -8.48 -10.67 2.07
CA GLU A 148 -9.50 -10.11 1.17
C GLU A 148 -10.01 -11.17 0.18
N SER A 149 -9.10 -11.97 -0.39
CA SER A 149 -9.46 -13.04 -1.33
C SER A 149 -10.31 -14.13 -0.67
N LYS A 150 -10.03 -14.49 0.60
CA LYS A 150 -10.85 -15.44 1.36
C LYS A 150 -12.26 -14.90 1.62
N LEU A 151 -12.38 -13.60 1.95
CA LEU A 151 -13.66 -12.95 2.16
C LEU A 151 -14.50 -12.90 0.88
N ILE A 152 -13.88 -12.55 -0.26
CA ILE A 152 -14.54 -12.56 -1.57
C ILE A 152 -15.00 -13.97 -1.94
N ALA A 153 -14.17 -14.99 -1.69
CA ALA A 153 -14.55 -16.38 -1.95
C ALA A 153 -15.69 -16.87 -1.06
N ALA A 154 -15.75 -16.42 0.20
CA ALA A 154 -16.81 -16.78 1.14
C ALA A 154 -18.13 -16.07 0.82
N GLN A 155 -18.10 -14.82 0.35
CA GLN A 155 -19.29 -14.01 0.08
C GLN A 155 -19.24 -13.35 -1.32
N PRO A 156 -19.25 -14.13 -2.41
CA PRO A 156 -19.06 -13.61 -3.78
C PRO A 156 -20.22 -12.75 -4.28
N LYS A 157 -21.41 -12.85 -3.65
CA LYS A 157 -22.56 -11.99 -3.96
C LYS A 157 -22.48 -10.62 -3.29
N ARG A 158 -21.79 -10.53 -2.15
CA ARG A 158 -21.64 -9.28 -1.39
C ARG A 158 -20.45 -8.48 -1.90
N PHE A 159 -19.32 -9.15 -2.10
CA PHE A 159 -18.07 -8.48 -2.44
C PHE A 159 -17.70 -8.62 -3.93
N PRO A 160 -17.31 -7.52 -4.59
CA PRO A 160 -16.86 -7.58 -5.97
C PRO A 160 -15.53 -8.36 -6.07
N PRO A 161 -15.26 -9.01 -7.22
CA PRO A 161 -13.97 -9.66 -7.45
C PRO A 161 -12.82 -8.67 -7.35
N ALA A 162 -11.67 -9.17 -6.87
CA ALA A 162 -10.47 -8.36 -6.73
C ALA A 162 -10.07 -7.74 -8.08
N MET A 163 -9.68 -6.47 -8.05
CA MET A 163 -9.25 -5.73 -9.24
C MET A 163 -8.09 -6.44 -9.96
N SER A 164 -7.17 -7.03 -9.20
CA SER A 164 -6.04 -7.81 -9.72
C SER A 164 -6.49 -8.98 -10.61
N LYS A 165 -7.54 -9.69 -10.21
CA LYS A 165 -8.11 -10.81 -10.99
C LYS A 165 -8.70 -10.32 -12.30
N ILE A 166 -9.44 -9.21 -12.27
CA ILE A 166 -10.05 -8.63 -13.48
C ILE A 166 -8.99 -8.16 -14.47
N LEU A 167 -7.92 -7.51 -13.99
CA LEU A 167 -6.81 -7.09 -14.84
C LEU A 167 -6.04 -8.28 -15.40
N LEU A 168 -5.84 -9.33 -14.60
CA LEU A 168 -5.22 -10.57 -15.05
C LEU A 168 -6.06 -11.24 -16.13
N ASP A 169 -7.37 -11.39 -15.91
CA ASP A 169 -8.30 -11.99 -16.87
C ASP A 169 -8.34 -11.18 -18.18
N ALA A 170 -8.33 -9.85 -18.10
CA ALA A 170 -8.23 -8.95 -19.26
C ALA A 170 -6.89 -9.14 -20.01
N PHE A 171 -5.79 -9.29 -19.30
CA PHE A 171 -4.47 -9.52 -19.89
C PHE A 171 -4.38 -10.91 -20.54
N VAL A 172 -4.88 -11.96 -19.88
CA VAL A 172 -4.95 -13.31 -20.44
C VAL A 172 -5.83 -13.32 -21.68
N ALA A 173 -6.99 -12.66 -21.66
CA ALA A 173 -7.88 -12.56 -22.82
C ALA A 173 -7.25 -11.82 -24.00
N TRP A 174 -6.47 -10.77 -23.74
CA TRP A 174 -5.68 -10.08 -24.76
C TRP A 174 -4.58 -10.99 -25.32
N LYS A 175 -3.76 -11.60 -24.44
CA LYS A 175 -2.65 -12.47 -24.83
C LYS A 175 -3.11 -13.71 -25.60
N SER A 176 -4.28 -14.26 -25.26
CA SER A 176 -4.86 -15.41 -25.94
C SER A 176 -5.63 -15.05 -27.22
N GLY A 177 -5.62 -13.77 -27.63
CA GLY A 177 -6.36 -13.28 -28.81
C GLY A 177 -7.89 -13.30 -28.67
N LYS A 178 -8.43 -13.65 -27.50
CA LYS A 178 -9.88 -13.79 -27.26
C LYS A 178 -10.59 -12.44 -27.19
N SER A 179 -9.88 -11.37 -26.80
CA SER A 179 -10.51 -10.05 -26.70
C SER A 179 -10.78 -9.41 -28.07
N GLY A 180 -10.08 -9.83 -29.12
CA GLY A 180 -10.16 -9.23 -30.46
C GLY A 180 -9.82 -7.73 -30.51
N LYS A 181 -9.31 -7.17 -29.42
CA LYS A 181 -9.11 -5.74 -29.18
C LYS A 181 -7.67 -5.45 -28.72
N PRO A 182 -7.15 -4.24 -28.97
CA PRO A 182 -5.88 -3.81 -28.39
C PRO A 182 -5.96 -3.78 -26.86
N LEU A 183 -4.83 -4.09 -26.20
CA LEU A 183 -4.72 -4.20 -24.73
C LEU A 183 -5.35 -3.01 -23.98
N ARG A 184 -5.09 -1.79 -24.47
CA ARG A 184 -5.63 -0.57 -23.85
C ARG A 184 -7.16 -0.55 -23.81
N GLN A 185 -7.82 -1.04 -24.86
CA GLN A 185 -9.29 -1.14 -24.89
C GLN A 185 -9.79 -2.28 -24.01
N THR A 186 -9.14 -3.45 -24.02
CA THR A 186 -9.51 -4.57 -23.14
C THR A 186 -9.40 -4.18 -21.66
N VAL A 187 -8.34 -3.47 -21.28
CA VAL A 187 -8.16 -2.95 -19.92
C VAL A 187 -9.20 -1.87 -19.60
N ARG A 188 -9.48 -0.94 -20.54
CA ARG A 188 -10.51 0.09 -20.34
C ARG A 188 -11.91 -0.52 -20.14
N ASP A 189 -12.26 -1.53 -20.92
CA ASP A 189 -13.54 -2.23 -20.82
C ASP A 189 -13.65 -2.96 -19.47
N ALA A 190 -12.57 -3.58 -19.00
CA ALA A 190 -12.51 -4.21 -17.68
C ALA A 190 -12.68 -3.20 -16.54
N PHE A 191 -12.12 -1.98 -16.68
CA PHE A 191 -12.36 -0.88 -15.73
C PHE A 191 -13.79 -0.34 -15.78
N ALA A 192 -14.41 -0.27 -16.97
CA ALA A 192 -15.80 0.14 -17.10
C ALA A 192 -16.75 -0.88 -16.46
N GLU A 193 -16.49 -2.18 -16.65
CA GLU A 193 -17.25 -3.25 -16.00
C GLU A 193 -17.18 -3.16 -14.46
N LEU A 194 -16.00 -2.85 -13.92
CA LEU A 194 -15.82 -2.60 -12.49
C LEU A 194 -16.67 -1.44 -11.96
N GLN A 195 -16.74 -0.34 -12.71
CA GLN A 195 -17.55 0.81 -12.32
C GLN A 195 -19.05 0.48 -12.33
N VAL A 196 -19.52 -0.24 -13.36
CA VAL A 196 -20.92 -0.67 -13.47
C VAL A 196 -21.28 -1.64 -12.34
N ARG A 197 -20.45 -2.66 -12.07
CA ARG A 197 -20.67 -3.60 -10.97
C ARG A 197 -20.70 -2.88 -9.62
N ARG A 198 -19.76 -1.96 -9.37
CA ARG A 198 -19.73 -1.16 -8.13
C ARG A 198 -20.96 -0.27 -7.98
N GLY A 199 -21.53 0.24 -9.07
CA GLY A 199 -22.81 0.96 -9.06
C GLY A 199 -24.01 0.05 -8.79
N SER A 200 -24.04 -1.14 -9.39
CA SER A 200 -25.13 -2.12 -9.22
C SER A 200 -25.19 -2.68 -7.79
N HIS A 201 -24.06 -2.95 -7.14
CA HIS A 201 -24.04 -3.37 -5.73
C HIS A 201 -24.56 -2.29 -4.77
N LYS A 202 -24.31 -1.00 -5.05
CA LYS A 202 -24.90 0.09 -4.26
C LYS A 202 -26.42 0.13 -4.39
N ASN A 203 -26.94 -0.16 -5.58
CA ASN A 203 -28.39 -0.19 -5.82
C ASN A 203 -29.05 -1.43 -5.17
N LEU A 204 -28.39 -2.59 -5.19
CA LEU A 204 -28.86 -3.79 -4.47
C LEU A 204 -28.89 -3.57 -2.95
N ALA A 205 -27.83 -2.98 -2.38
CA ALA A 205 -27.82 -2.63 -0.95
C ALA A 205 -28.92 -1.64 -0.58
N LEU A 206 -29.20 -0.65 -1.44
CA LEU A 206 -30.33 0.28 -1.25
C LEU A 206 -31.70 -0.41 -1.32
N VAL A 207 -31.86 -1.40 -2.19
CA VAL A 207 -33.11 -2.16 -2.32
C VAL A 207 -33.33 -3.08 -1.12
N GLU A 208 -32.29 -3.76 -0.62
CA GLU A 208 -32.36 -4.60 0.58
C GLU A 208 -32.69 -3.76 1.83
N ILE A 209 -32.00 -2.62 2.04
CA ILE A 209 -32.31 -1.69 3.14
C ILE A 209 -33.77 -1.21 3.10
N ASN A 210 -34.30 -0.94 1.90
CA ASN A 210 -35.67 -0.46 1.74
C ASN A 210 -36.69 -1.60 1.96
N MET A 211 -36.36 -2.85 1.62
CA MET A 211 -37.20 -4.01 1.91
C MET A 211 -37.24 -4.33 3.41
N ASP A 212 -36.13 -4.20 4.13
CA ASP A 212 -36.07 -4.40 5.58
C ASP A 212 -36.78 -3.28 6.35
N ALA A 213 -36.71 -2.04 5.87
CA ALA A 213 -37.50 -0.94 6.43
C ALA A 213 -39.03 -1.14 6.24
N VAL A 214 -39.43 -1.77 5.13
CA VAL A 214 -40.85 -2.09 4.87
C VAL A 214 -41.32 -3.28 5.70
N SER A 215 -40.48 -4.28 5.95
CA SER A 215 -40.85 -5.43 6.79
C SER A 215 -41.01 -5.06 8.28
N HIS A 216 -40.22 -4.09 8.77
CA HIS A 216 -40.36 -3.54 10.13
C HIS A 216 -41.51 -2.53 10.31
N SER A 217 -42.06 -1.99 9.21
CA SER A 217 -43.24 -1.11 9.23
C SER A 217 -44.56 -1.88 9.16
N ALA A 218 -44.50 -3.16 8.75
CA ALA A 218 -45.65 -4.03 8.57
C ALA A 218 -45.91 -5.00 9.75
N ALA A 219 -45.18 -4.84 10.86
CA ALA A 219 -45.35 -5.58 12.12
C ALA A 219 -45.74 -4.62 13.25
#